data_AF-A0A1Y2CVG4-F1
#
_entry.id   AF-A0A1Y2CVG4-F1
#
_cell.length_a   1.000
_cell.length_b   1.000
_cell.length_c   1.000
_cell.angle_alpha   90.00
_cell.angle_beta   90.00
_cell.angle_gamma   90.00
#
_symmetry.space_group_name_H-M   'P 1'
#
loop_
_entity.id
_entity.type
_entity.pdbx_description
1 polymer ?
#
loop_
_entity_poly.entity_id
_entity_poly.type
_entity_poly.pdbx_seq_one_letter_code
_entity_poly.pdbx_strand_id
1 'polypeptide(L)'
;MCGFGEKVDRRPVDPPPIIQLEITSSGSPEDVAYLYNPYYFMYASLISLDSEEEVHILHDGKTRSTTGSIVSSLYRLRDLDNKDGAFFVFPDLSVRMEGTYRLKFSLFEIINTEMYYCTSIISNPFNVYSAKKFPGMEESTF
;
A
#
# COMPACT_ATOMS: atom_id res chain seq x y z
N MET A 1 -4.50 7.06 16.82
CA MET A 1 -5.58 6.05 16.98
C MET A 1 -6.76 6.41 16.12
N CYS A 2 -7.08 5.56 15.15
CA CYS A 2 -8.40 5.60 14.53
C CYS A 2 -9.39 4.94 15.50
N GLY A 3 -10.04 5.72 16.36
CA GLY A 3 -11.15 5.27 17.19
C GLY A 3 -12.30 4.62 16.41
N PHE A 4 -13.30 4.14 17.15
CA PHE A 4 -14.52 3.54 16.62
C PHE A 4 -15.58 4.62 16.42
N GLY A 5 -15.99 4.88 15.17
CA GLY A 5 -17.04 5.85 14.81
C GLY A 5 -16.80 6.57 13.47
N GLU A 6 -17.85 7.04 12.81
CA GLU A 6 -17.78 7.76 11.50
C GLU A 6 -17.03 9.11 11.57
N LYS A 7 -16.85 9.68 12.77
CA LYS A 7 -16.12 10.96 13.01
C LYS A 7 -14.82 10.73 13.78
N VAL A 8 -14.02 9.81 13.29
CA VAL A 8 -12.72 9.51 13.88
C VAL A 8 -11.65 10.24 13.07
N ASP A 9 -10.76 10.92 13.78
CA ASP A 9 -9.60 11.61 13.25
C ASP A 9 -8.64 10.58 12.65
N ARG A 10 -8.95 10.17 11.41
CA ARG A 10 -8.24 9.16 10.65
C ARG A 10 -7.00 9.80 10.05
N ARG A 11 -5.84 9.25 10.43
CA ARG A 11 -4.55 9.70 9.91
C ARG A 11 -4.01 8.62 8.98
N PRO A 12 -3.81 8.92 7.68
CA PRO A 12 -3.17 7.98 6.77
C PRO A 12 -1.72 7.76 7.20
N VAL A 13 -1.14 6.67 6.72
CA VAL A 13 0.30 6.44 6.75
C VAL A 13 0.95 7.56 5.94
N ASP A 14 2.00 8.12 6.52
CA ASP A 14 2.70 9.29 6.02
C ASP A 14 4.21 9.01 6.00
N PRO A 15 4.91 9.31 4.89
CA PRO A 15 4.36 9.68 3.59
C PRO A 15 3.48 8.58 2.98
N PRO A 16 2.56 8.90 2.04
CA PRO A 16 1.70 7.91 1.42
C PRO A 16 2.55 6.89 0.65
N PRO A 17 2.36 5.57 0.84
CA PRO A 17 3.14 4.58 0.11
C PRO A 17 2.93 4.68 -1.40
N ILE A 18 4.04 4.71 -2.14
CA ILE A 18 4.10 4.67 -3.59
C ILE A 18 5.00 3.50 -3.99
N ILE A 19 4.51 2.64 -4.88
CA ILE A 19 5.23 1.46 -5.35
C ILE A 19 5.29 1.50 -6.87
N GLN A 20 6.51 1.42 -7.42
CA GLN A 20 6.73 1.33 -8.85
C GLN A 20 6.78 -0.14 -9.29
N LEU A 21 6.12 -0.45 -10.41
CA LEU A 21 6.23 -1.73 -11.10
C LEU A 21 7.26 -1.62 -12.22
N GLU A 22 8.26 -2.49 -12.17
CA GLU A 22 9.24 -2.67 -13.24
C GLU A 22 9.14 -4.09 -13.77
N ILE A 23 9.04 -4.25 -15.09
CA ILE A 23 9.06 -5.56 -15.75
C ILE A 23 10.39 -5.73 -16.47
N THR A 24 11.20 -6.67 -15.99
CA THR A 24 12.46 -7.04 -16.63
C THR A 24 12.20 -8.05 -17.75
N SER A 25 11.88 -7.57 -18.96
CA SER A 25 11.78 -8.44 -20.14
C SER A 25 13.14 -8.60 -20.81
N SER A 26 13.53 -9.84 -21.13
CA SER A 26 14.78 -10.17 -21.81
C SER A 26 14.74 -9.98 -23.34
N GLY A 27 13.59 -9.60 -23.92
CA GLY A 27 13.33 -9.71 -25.36
C GLY A 27 13.23 -8.41 -26.18
N SER A 28 12.83 -7.28 -25.59
CA SER A 28 12.77 -6.00 -26.32
C SER A 28 12.66 -4.80 -25.37
N PRO A 29 13.51 -3.75 -25.51
CA PRO A 29 13.47 -2.54 -24.67
C PRO A 29 12.18 -1.70 -24.74
N GLU A 30 11.22 -2.06 -25.60
CA GLU A 30 10.07 -1.21 -25.96
C GLU A 30 8.72 -1.78 -25.51
N ASP A 31 8.67 -2.89 -24.76
CA ASP A 31 7.40 -3.42 -24.28
C ASP A 31 6.91 -2.63 -23.05
N VAL A 32 6.39 -1.43 -23.33
CA VAL A 32 5.74 -0.53 -22.36
C VAL A 32 4.25 -0.79 -22.26
N ALA A 33 3.73 -1.88 -22.86
CA ALA A 33 2.31 -2.20 -22.85
C ALA A 33 1.78 -2.37 -21.42
N TYR A 34 2.63 -2.85 -20.51
CA TYR A 34 2.29 -3.01 -19.09
C TYR A 34 1.91 -1.69 -18.40
N LEU A 35 2.43 -0.54 -18.86
CA LEU A 35 2.07 0.78 -18.33
C LEU A 35 0.57 1.10 -18.50
N TYR A 36 -0.09 0.43 -19.44
CA TYR A 36 -1.49 0.63 -19.77
C TYR A 36 -2.37 -0.56 -19.40
N ASN A 37 -1.82 -1.60 -18.78
CA ASN A 37 -2.59 -2.78 -18.42
C ASN A 37 -3.59 -2.43 -17.30
N PRO A 38 -4.91 -2.41 -17.59
CA PRO A 38 -5.92 -2.01 -16.60
C PRO A 38 -6.22 -3.12 -15.59
N TYR A 39 -5.64 -4.31 -15.78
CA TYR A 39 -5.92 -5.50 -14.98
C TYR A 39 -4.94 -5.69 -13.82
N TYR A 40 -3.89 -4.86 -13.75
CA TYR A 40 -3.01 -4.82 -12.58
C TYR A 40 -3.60 -4.01 -11.44
N PHE A 41 -3.59 -4.60 -10.26
CA PHE A 41 -3.89 -3.90 -9.02
C PHE A 41 -3.01 -4.41 -7.89
N MET A 42 -2.82 -3.57 -6.88
CA MET A 42 -1.99 -3.87 -5.72
C MET A 42 -2.82 -3.79 -4.45
N TYR A 43 -2.68 -4.80 -3.60
CA TYR A 43 -3.32 -4.88 -2.30
C TYR A 43 -2.31 -4.68 -1.19
N ALA A 44 -2.61 -3.79 -0.25
CA ALA A 44 -1.81 -3.54 0.93
C ALA A 44 -2.37 -4.26 2.16
N SER A 45 -1.55 -5.09 2.80
CA SER A 45 -1.86 -5.74 4.09
C SER A 45 -0.83 -5.38 5.16
N LEU A 46 -1.25 -5.45 6.42
CA LEU A 46 -0.39 -5.15 7.57
C LEU A 46 0.34 -6.43 8.01
N ILE A 47 1.65 -6.34 8.25
CA ILE A 47 2.47 -7.42 8.80
C ILE A 47 2.96 -7.04 10.20
N SER A 48 2.90 -8.00 11.12
CA SER A 48 3.55 -7.92 12.43
C SER A 48 5.07 -8.05 12.33
N LEU A 49 5.83 -7.22 13.05
CA LEU A 49 7.29 -7.33 13.08
C LEU A 49 7.80 -8.62 13.72
N ASP A 50 7.08 -9.14 14.72
CA ASP A 50 7.59 -10.23 15.55
C ASP A 50 7.36 -11.61 14.91
N SER A 51 6.27 -11.76 14.15
CA SER A 51 5.85 -13.04 13.59
C SER A 51 5.89 -13.11 12.07
N GLU A 52 6.12 -11.98 11.38
CA GLU A 52 5.98 -11.86 9.91
C GLU A 52 4.60 -12.28 9.37
N GLU A 53 3.62 -12.47 10.25
CA GLU A 53 2.25 -12.84 9.87
C GLU A 53 1.44 -11.63 9.45
N GLU A 54 0.54 -11.84 8.49
CA GLU A 54 -0.43 -10.83 8.07
C GLU A 54 -1.50 -10.63 9.15
N VAL A 55 -1.55 -9.42 9.70
CA VAL A 55 -2.54 -9.01 10.70
C VAL A 55 -3.73 -8.43 9.96
N HIS A 56 -4.72 -9.25 9.60
CA HIS A 56 -5.93 -8.76 8.92
C HIS A 56 -7.00 -8.28 9.90
N ILE A 57 -7.16 -9.00 11.00
CA ILE A 57 -8.22 -8.80 11.99
C ILE A 57 -7.55 -8.55 13.35
N LEU A 58 -8.08 -7.58 14.08
CA LEU A 58 -7.61 -7.25 15.43
C LEU A 58 -8.05 -8.33 16.44
N HIS A 59 -7.52 -8.22 17.66
CA HIS A 59 -7.82 -9.15 18.76
C HIS A 59 -9.32 -9.29 19.09
N ASP A 60 -10.16 -8.34 18.66
CA ASP A 60 -11.63 -8.41 18.83
C ASP A 60 -12.32 -9.38 17.85
N GLY A 61 -11.58 -9.93 16.89
CA GLY A 61 -12.07 -10.89 15.89
C GLY A 61 -13.02 -10.30 14.85
N LYS A 62 -13.25 -8.99 14.83
CA LYS A 62 -14.26 -8.34 13.97
C LYS A 62 -13.71 -7.16 13.19
N THR A 63 -12.75 -6.46 13.75
CA THR A 63 -12.26 -5.19 13.19
C THR A 63 -11.06 -5.44 12.30
N ARG A 64 -11.11 -4.92 11.07
CA ARG A 64 -9.94 -4.93 10.18
C ARG A 64 -8.83 -4.06 10.74
N SER A 65 -7.59 -4.53 10.67
CA SER A 65 -6.41 -3.79 11.14
C SER A 65 -6.16 -2.52 10.33
N THR A 66 -6.46 -2.55 9.03
CA THR A 66 -6.30 -1.45 8.07
C THR A 66 -7.66 -0.86 7.68
N THR A 67 -7.65 0.39 7.24
CA THR A 67 -8.84 1.10 6.76
C THR A 67 -8.49 2.18 5.73
N GLY A 68 -9.51 2.68 5.02
CA GLY A 68 -9.34 3.55 3.86
C GLY A 68 -9.04 2.76 2.59
N SER A 69 -8.24 3.32 1.69
CA SER A 69 -7.89 2.74 0.40
C SER A 69 -6.71 1.78 0.51
N ILE A 70 -7.02 0.50 0.73
CA ILE A 70 -6.04 -0.59 0.84
C ILE A 70 -5.80 -1.33 -0.49
N VAL A 71 -6.47 -0.92 -1.56
CA VAL A 71 -6.27 -1.40 -2.92
C VAL A 71 -5.96 -0.21 -3.81
N SER A 72 -4.98 -0.35 -4.70
CA SER A 72 -4.59 0.66 -5.68
C SER A 72 -4.56 0.04 -7.08
N SER A 73 -5.11 0.75 -8.05
CA SER A 73 -4.97 0.41 -9.47
C SER A 73 -3.63 0.90 -10.00
N LEU A 74 -3.23 0.42 -11.18
CA LEU A 74 -2.07 0.94 -11.87
C LEU A 74 -2.30 2.38 -12.36
N TYR A 75 -1.40 3.28 -11.99
CA TYR A 75 -1.32 4.64 -12.52
C TYR A 75 -0.06 4.78 -13.37
N ARG A 76 -0.22 5.26 -14.60
CA ARG A 76 0.90 5.75 -15.39
C ARG A 76 1.18 7.19 -14.99
N LEU A 77 2.32 7.43 -14.35
CA LEU A 77 2.76 8.75 -13.91
C LEU A 77 4.14 9.05 -14.47
N ARG A 78 4.47 10.34 -14.58
CA ARG A 78 5.82 10.78 -14.94
C ARG A 78 6.64 10.94 -13.68
N ASP A 79 7.77 10.25 -13.60
CA ASP A 79 8.69 10.30 -12.47
C ASP A 79 9.63 11.52 -12.54
N LEU A 80 10.44 11.72 -11.50
CA LEU A 80 11.42 12.80 -11.37
C LEU A 80 12.48 12.81 -12.48
N ASP A 81 12.75 11.64 -13.07
CA ASP A 81 13.65 11.48 -14.22
C ASP A 81 12.99 11.78 -15.57
N ASN A 82 11.75 12.28 -15.54
CA ASN A 82 10.94 12.63 -16.70
C ASN A 82 10.47 11.44 -17.55
N LYS A 83 10.61 10.20 -17.06
CA LYS A 83 10.09 9.01 -17.72
C LYS A 83 8.74 8.59 -17.18
N ASP A 84 7.95 7.97 -18.03
CA ASP A 84 6.70 7.35 -17.59
C ASP A 84 6.99 6.04 -16.85
N GLY A 85 6.40 5.90 -15.67
CA GLY A 85 6.45 4.70 -14.86
C GLY A 85 5.05 4.22 -14.49
N ALA A 86 4.98 2.95 -14.10
CA ALA A 86 3.78 2.30 -13.58
C ALA A 86 3.83 2.35 -12.06
N PHE A 87 2.89 3.06 -11.43
CA PHE A 87 2.87 3.28 -9.99
C PHE A 87 1.55 2.85 -9.35
N PHE A 88 1.64 2.33 -8.13
CA PHE A 88 0.52 2.11 -7.24
C PHE A 88 0.64 3.08 -6.07
N VAL A 89 -0.40 3.87 -5.82
CA VAL A 89 -0.40 4.94 -4.82
C VAL A 89 -1.45 4.65 -3.75
N PHE A 90 -1.07 4.79 -2.48
CA PHE A 90 -1.93 4.54 -1.31
C PHE A 90 -2.11 5.82 -0.48
N PRO A 91 -2.86 6.83 -0.98
CA PRO A 91 -2.93 8.14 -0.34
C PRO A 91 -3.80 8.14 0.94
N ASP A 92 -4.59 7.09 1.15
CA ASP A 92 -5.57 7.01 2.21
C ASP A 92 -5.53 5.65 2.92
N LEU A 93 -4.34 5.12 3.19
CA LEU A 93 -4.16 3.89 3.95
C LEU A 93 -3.92 4.23 5.42
N SER A 94 -4.79 3.76 6.32
CA SER A 94 -4.62 3.95 7.77
C SER A 94 -4.56 2.62 8.52
N VAL A 95 -3.83 2.61 9.63
CA VAL A 95 -3.79 1.48 10.58
C VAL A 95 -4.52 1.88 11.86
N ARG A 96 -5.34 0.95 12.39
CA ARG A 96 -6.21 1.24 13.54
C ARG A 96 -5.51 1.13 14.88
N MET A 97 -4.56 0.20 15.00
CA MET A 97 -3.91 -0.14 16.27
C MET A 97 -2.51 0.44 16.37
N GLU A 98 -2.18 0.89 17.58
CA GLU A 98 -0.83 1.29 17.93
C GLU A 98 0.11 0.09 17.91
N GLY A 99 1.34 0.34 17.48
CA GLY A 99 2.36 -0.69 17.37
C GLY A 99 3.36 -0.35 16.27
N THR A 100 4.29 -1.26 16.05
CA THR A 100 5.26 -1.16 14.97
C THR A 100 4.99 -2.29 13.98
N TYR A 101 4.84 -1.93 12.71
CA TYR A 101 4.37 -2.83 11.66
C TYR A 101 5.18 -2.64 10.38
N ARG A 102 4.96 -3.54 9.42
CA ARG A 102 5.32 -3.34 8.01
C ARG A 102 4.06 -3.44 7.15
N LEU A 103 4.12 -2.92 5.93
CA LEU A 103 3.09 -3.15 4.92
C LEU A 103 3.61 -4.16 3.90
N LYS A 104 2.79 -5.15 3.56
CA LYS A 104 2.97 -6.00 2.38
C LYS A 104 2.16 -5.45 1.24
N PHE A 105 2.79 -5.26 0.10
CA PHE A 105 2.14 -4.86 -1.13
C PHE A 105 2.15 -6.04 -2.08
N SER A 106 0.99 -6.63 -2.33
CA SER A 106 0.83 -7.80 -3.18
C SER A 106 0.23 -7.39 -4.52
N LEU A 107 0.96 -7.68 -5.60
CA LEU A 107 0.53 -7.42 -6.97
C LEU A 107 -0.33 -8.57 -7.47
N PHE A 108 -1.44 -8.21 -8.09
CA PHE A 108 -2.34 -9.14 -8.75
C PHE A 108 -2.66 -8.69 -10.17
N GLU A 109 -2.95 -9.66 -11.02
CA GLU A 109 -3.48 -9.46 -12.37
C GLU A 109 -4.84 -10.15 -12.50
N ILE A 110 -5.80 -9.45 -13.10
CA ILE A 110 -7.11 -10.03 -13.44
C ILE A 110 -7.02 -10.63 -14.85
N ILE A 111 -7.20 -11.94 -14.97
CA ILE A 111 -7.27 -12.62 -16.26
C ILE A 111 -8.64 -13.28 -16.36
N ASN A 112 -9.42 -12.85 -17.36
CA ASN A 112 -10.84 -13.19 -17.50
C ASN A 112 -11.68 -12.77 -16.28
N THR A 113 -11.99 -13.72 -15.39
CA THR A 113 -12.79 -13.53 -14.17
C THR A 113 -12.03 -13.98 -12.92
N GLU A 114 -10.75 -14.29 -13.05
CA GLU A 114 -9.92 -14.81 -11.97
C GLU A 114 -8.79 -13.84 -11.63
N MET A 115 -8.39 -13.85 -10.36
CA MET A 115 -7.30 -13.05 -9.83
C MET A 115 -6.06 -13.92 -9.69
N TYR A 116 -4.95 -13.49 -10.29
CA TYR A 116 -3.67 -14.17 -10.24
C TYR A 116 -2.68 -13.38 -9.40
N TYR A 117 -2.06 -14.01 -8.41
CA TYR A 117 -0.96 -13.43 -7.65
C TYR A 117 0.30 -13.39 -8.51
N CYS A 118 0.93 -12.22 -8.63
CA CYS A 118 2.16 -12.05 -9.40
C CYS A 118 3.37 -12.07 -8.47
N THR A 119 3.42 -11.14 -7.52
CA THR A 119 4.56 -10.96 -6.60
C THR A 119 4.16 -10.08 -5.42
N SER A 120 5.05 -9.90 -4.44
CA SER A 120 4.87 -8.93 -3.36
C SER A 120 6.19 -8.31 -2.90
N ILE A 121 6.08 -7.14 -2.26
CA ILE A 121 7.18 -6.45 -1.59
C ILE A 121 6.74 -6.00 -0.19
N ILE A 122 7.69 -5.91 0.74
CA ILE A 122 7.44 -5.52 2.13
C ILE A 122 8.13 -4.18 2.40
N SER A 123 7.43 -3.26 3.05
CA SER A 123 7.95 -1.95 3.44
C SER A 123 8.99 -2.05 4.56
N ASN A 124 9.71 -0.95 4.77
CA ASN A 124 10.41 -0.72 6.03
C ASN A 124 9.41 -0.66 7.22
N PRO A 125 9.86 -0.95 8.44
CA PRO A 125 9.05 -0.78 9.64
C PRO A 125 8.58 0.67 9.83
N PHE A 126 7.36 0.85 10.31
CA PHE A 126 6.81 2.15 10.70
C PHE A 126 6.00 2.05 12.00
N ASN A 127 5.87 3.18 12.68
CA ASN A 127 5.18 3.28 13.96
C ASN A 127 3.79 3.88 13.81
N VAL A 128 2.80 3.26 14.44
CA VAL A 128 1.45 3.79 14.59
C VAL A 128 1.29 4.34 16.00
N TYR A 129 1.05 5.64 16.11
CA TYR A 129 1.02 6.33 17.39
C TYR A 129 -0.40 6.54 17.94
N SER A 130 -0.49 6.60 19.27
CA SER A 130 -1.63 7.22 19.95
C SER A 130 -1.80 8.68 19.53
N ALA A 131 -3.01 9.22 19.67
CA ALA A 131 -3.24 10.65 19.40
C ALA A 131 -2.33 11.56 20.27
N LYS A 132 -1.98 11.13 21.48
CA LYS A 132 -1.13 11.90 22.40
C LYS A 132 0.36 11.84 22.06
N LYS A 133 0.80 10.78 21.37
CA LYS A 133 2.21 10.54 21.01
C LYS A 133 2.51 10.86 19.55
N PHE A 134 1.50 11.29 18.79
CA PHE A 134 1.64 11.53 17.37
C PHE A 134 2.50 12.78 17.12
N PRO A 135 3.64 12.67 16.41
CA PRO A 135 4.61 13.75 16.28
C PRO A 135 4.17 14.86 15.31
N GLY A 136 3.12 14.63 14.51
CA GLY A 136 2.75 15.48 13.38
C GLY A 136 2.86 14.70 12.07
N MET A 137 2.31 15.28 11.00
CA MET A 137 2.56 14.79 9.64
C MET A 137 3.87 15.41 9.15
N GLU A 138 4.60 14.69 8.31
CA GLU A 138 5.75 15.21 7.59
C GLU A 138 5.32 16.20 6.51
N GLU A 139 6.25 17.03 6.04
CA GLU A 139 6.01 17.85 4.85
C GLU A 139 5.97 16.93 3.62
N SER A 140 5.19 17.33 2.60
CA SER A 140 5.12 16.57 1.36
C SER A 140 6.49 16.40 0.73
N THR A 141 6.76 15.17 0.28
CA THR A 141 7.98 14.85 -0.47
C THR A 141 7.97 15.56 -1.82
N PHE A 142 9.17 15.84 -2.34
CA PHE A 142 9.46 16.63 -3.54
C PHE A 142 9.10 15.95 -4.86
#